data_AF-A0A1Y4LJS7-F1
#
_entry.id   AF-A0A1Y4LJS7-F1
#
_cell.length_a   1.000
_cell.length_b   1.000
_cell.length_c   1.000
_cell.angle_alpha   90.00
_cell.angle_beta   90.00
_cell.angle_gamma   90.00
#
_symmetry.space_group_name_H-M   'P 1'
#
loop_
_entity.id
_entity.type
_entity.pdbx_description
1 polymer ?
#
loop_
_entity_poly.entity_id
_entity_poly.type
_entity_poly.pdbx_seq_one_letter_code
_entity_poly.pdbx_strand_id
1 'polypeptide(L)'
;MTKNENTRPAGGTAERAAETAAFSGAAISCNHSNTAAAGRQRKVSDFLSHGRENAVPLRHLKKVMEADGRTVRLMIQQERLSGMPICADNLTGYYLPATQEERTACVCSMRHRAGEIMRTARAIERAKG
;
A
#
# COMPACT_ATOMS: atom_id res chain seq x y z
N MET A 1 48.42 -52.75 -0.88
CA MET A 1 47.95 -53.66 -1.95
C MET A 1 46.51 -53.29 -2.25
N THR A 2 46.20 -52.54 -3.32
CA THR A 2 46.09 -52.96 -4.75
C THR A 2 44.91 -53.90 -4.98
N LYS A 3 44.05 -53.75 -6.01
CA LYS A 3 44.16 -53.04 -7.31
C LYS A 3 42.71 -52.90 -7.90
N ASN A 4 42.20 -51.71 -8.26
CA ASN A 4 42.17 -50.99 -9.57
C ASN A 4 41.01 -51.32 -10.55
N GLU A 5 40.32 -50.26 -11.03
CA GLU A 5 39.58 -50.12 -12.32
C GLU A 5 38.36 -51.07 -12.57
N ASN A 6 37.32 -50.77 -13.36
CA ASN A 6 36.93 -49.63 -14.22
C ASN A 6 35.35 -49.57 -14.23
N THR A 7 34.53 -48.72 -14.90
CA THR A 7 34.60 -47.70 -15.97
C THR A 7 33.48 -46.64 -15.76
N ARG A 8 33.60 -45.45 -16.37
CA ARG A 8 32.49 -44.51 -16.74
C ARG A 8 32.71 -44.09 -18.21
N PRO A 9 31.67 -43.86 -19.05
CA PRO A 9 30.79 -42.67 -19.01
C PRO A 9 29.30 -43.06 -19.28
N ALA A 10 28.33 -42.24 -19.71
CA ALA A 10 28.26 -40.83 -20.16
C ALA A 10 26.84 -40.24 -19.96
N GLY A 11 26.69 -38.91 -20.14
CA GLY A 11 25.40 -38.19 -20.29
C GLY A 11 24.73 -37.74 -18.98
N GLY A 12 24.30 -36.48 -18.82
CA GLY A 12 24.50 -35.30 -19.68
C GLY A 12 23.79 -34.06 -19.12
N THR A 13 24.45 -32.90 -19.22
CA THR A 13 23.94 -31.54 -19.54
C THR A 13 22.40 -31.32 -19.49
N ALA A 14 21.82 -30.35 -18.77
CA ALA A 14 22.28 -29.23 -17.93
C ALA A 14 21.22 -28.98 -16.81
N GLU A 15 21.11 -27.89 -16.05
CA GLU A 15 21.71 -26.54 -16.07
C GLU A 15 21.71 -25.92 -14.66
N ARG A 16 22.52 -24.85 -14.45
CA ARG A 16 22.65 -24.16 -13.17
C ARG A 16 22.12 -22.73 -13.26
N ALA A 17 20.81 -22.54 -13.04
CA ALA A 17 20.25 -21.23 -12.78
C ALA A 17 20.56 -20.79 -11.33
N ALA A 18 21.16 -19.62 -11.16
CA ALA A 18 21.46 -19.04 -9.85
C ALA A 18 21.09 -17.55 -9.83
N GLU A 19 19.86 -17.26 -9.44
CA GLU A 19 19.38 -15.91 -9.14
C GLU A 19 18.78 -15.94 -7.72
N THR A 20 19.37 -15.24 -6.74
CA THR A 20 19.30 -13.78 -6.48
C THR A 20 18.17 -13.45 -5.50
N ALA A 21 18.50 -12.66 -4.47
CA ALA A 21 17.69 -12.57 -3.26
C ALA A 21 16.49 -11.60 -3.37
N ALA A 22 15.42 -11.95 -2.65
CA ALA A 22 14.37 -11.00 -2.27
C ALA A 22 13.88 -11.27 -0.83
N PHE A 23 14.51 -10.63 0.16
CA PHE A 23 13.88 -10.40 1.46
C PHE A 23 12.74 -9.38 1.28
N SER A 24 11.48 -9.74 1.51
CA SER A 24 10.46 -8.79 1.99
C SER A 24 9.15 -9.48 2.38
N GLY A 25 8.34 -8.79 3.19
CA GLY A 25 6.91 -9.08 3.35
C GLY A 25 6.58 -10.22 4.32
N ALA A 26 6.30 -9.85 5.58
CA ALA A 26 5.29 -10.61 6.32
C ALA A 26 3.98 -10.56 5.51
N ALA A 27 3.34 -11.70 5.28
CA ALA A 27 2.18 -11.80 4.39
C ALA A 27 1.04 -10.89 4.89
N ILE A 28 0.82 -9.78 4.19
CA ILE A 28 -0.37 -8.95 4.39
C ILE A 28 -1.55 -9.81 3.93
N SER A 29 -2.30 -10.35 4.89
CA SER A 29 -3.40 -11.27 4.63
C SER A 29 -4.54 -10.55 3.92
N CYS A 30 -4.55 -10.58 2.59
CA CYS A 30 -5.55 -9.98 1.72
C CYS A 30 -6.91 -10.71 1.74
N ASN A 31 -7.38 -11.12 2.93
CA ASN A 31 -8.53 -12.02 3.10
C ASN A 31 -9.88 -11.41 2.69
N HIS A 32 -9.94 -10.10 2.40
CA HIS A 32 -11.14 -9.42 1.90
C HIS A 32 -10.90 -8.69 0.57
N SER A 33 -10.23 -9.36 -0.36
CA SER A 33 -10.50 -9.16 -1.79
C SER A 33 -11.98 -9.44 -2.05
N ASN A 34 -12.84 -8.42 -2.09
CA ASN A 34 -14.19 -8.62 -2.62
C ASN A 34 -14.07 -8.81 -4.14
N THR A 35 -14.15 -10.05 -4.60
CA THR A 35 -14.05 -10.39 -6.03
C THR A 35 -15.38 -10.14 -6.73
N ALA A 36 -15.84 -8.88 -6.71
CA ALA A 36 -16.65 -8.37 -7.80
C ALA A 36 -15.78 -8.43 -9.07
N ALA A 37 -16.31 -9.00 -10.16
CA ALA A 37 -15.55 -9.24 -11.39
C ALA A 37 -14.76 -7.99 -11.85
N ALA A 38 -13.54 -8.20 -12.35
CA ALA A 38 -12.46 -7.22 -12.50
C ALA A 38 -12.80 -6.00 -13.38
N GLY A 39 -13.58 -5.07 -12.82
CA GLY A 39 -14.22 -3.96 -13.51
C GLY A 39 -15.48 -3.41 -12.81
N ARG A 40 -16.00 -4.06 -11.75
CA ARG A 40 -17.18 -3.61 -10.99
C ARG A 40 -16.93 -3.07 -9.58
N GLN A 41 -15.70 -3.05 -9.08
CA GLN A 41 -15.39 -2.37 -7.82
C GLN A 41 -15.50 -0.84 -8.01
N ARG A 42 -16.49 -0.22 -7.34
CA ARG A 42 -16.61 1.24 -7.21
C ARG A 42 -15.36 1.78 -6.50
N LYS A 43 -14.62 2.71 -7.10
CA LYS A 43 -13.47 3.35 -6.42
C LYS A 43 -13.95 4.50 -5.55
N VAL A 44 -13.15 4.88 -4.57
CA VAL A 44 -13.41 6.09 -3.78
C VAL A 44 -13.21 7.33 -4.65
N SER A 45 -12.21 7.33 -5.55
CA SER A 45 -11.96 8.40 -6.53
C SER A 45 -13.20 8.84 -7.31
N ASP A 46 -14.08 7.89 -7.63
CA ASP A 46 -15.26 8.09 -8.48
C ASP A 46 -16.34 8.94 -7.76
N PHE A 47 -16.19 9.15 -6.45
CA PHE A 47 -17.05 9.97 -5.60
C PHE A 47 -16.36 11.24 -5.07
N LEU A 48 -15.17 11.58 -5.57
CA LEU A 48 -14.39 12.74 -5.13
C LEU A 48 -14.27 13.80 -6.23
N SER A 49 -14.67 15.02 -5.89
CA SER A 49 -14.39 16.21 -6.70
C SER A 49 -12.92 16.63 -6.59
N HIS A 50 -12.49 17.46 -7.53
CA HIS A 50 -11.21 18.16 -7.46
C HIS A 50 -11.30 19.42 -6.58
N GLY A 51 -10.21 19.79 -5.92
CA GLY A 51 -10.11 20.95 -5.03
C GLY A 51 -10.53 20.65 -3.60
N ARG A 52 -9.77 21.17 -2.62
CA ARG A 52 -10.02 21.01 -1.17
C ARG A 52 -11.37 21.59 -0.75
N GLU A 53 -11.84 22.63 -1.41
CA GLU A 53 -13.15 23.25 -1.18
C GLU A 53 -14.31 22.29 -1.48
N ASN A 54 -14.10 21.28 -2.32
CA ASN A 54 -15.08 20.25 -2.65
C ASN A 54 -14.86 18.94 -1.86
N ALA A 55 -14.13 18.99 -0.74
CA ALA A 55 -13.78 17.79 0.02
C ALA A 55 -14.98 17.08 0.66
N VAL A 56 -15.05 15.76 0.45
CA VAL A 56 -16.16 14.90 0.83
C VAL A 56 -15.90 14.29 2.22
N PRO A 57 -16.77 14.55 3.22
CA PRO A 57 -16.63 13.97 4.55
C PRO A 57 -16.79 12.45 4.55
N LEU A 58 -16.04 11.73 5.40
CA LEU A 58 -16.12 10.27 5.52
C LEU A 58 -17.54 9.74 5.78
N ARG A 59 -18.38 10.52 6.51
CA ARG A 59 -19.80 10.19 6.75
C ARG A 59 -20.63 10.07 5.45
N HIS A 60 -20.26 10.80 4.40
CA HIS A 60 -20.92 10.75 3.10
C HIS A 60 -20.41 9.56 2.28
N LEU A 61 -19.08 9.36 2.20
CA LEU A 61 -18.49 8.20 1.52
C LEU A 61 -19.03 6.87 2.06
N LYS A 62 -19.13 6.71 3.39
CA LYS A 62 -19.78 5.54 4.03
C LYS A 62 -21.20 5.29 3.52
N LYS A 63 -21.99 6.34 3.28
CA LYS A 63 -23.39 6.23 2.83
C LYS A 63 -23.48 5.88 1.35
N VAL A 64 -22.65 6.48 0.50
CA VAL A 64 -22.67 6.27 -0.97
C VAL A 64 -22.04 4.92 -1.37
N MET A 65 -21.04 4.47 -0.61
CA MET A 65 -20.35 3.19 -0.85
C MET A 65 -20.96 2.02 -0.07
N GLU A 66 -21.97 2.27 0.78
CA GLU A 66 -22.62 1.29 1.67
C GLU A 66 -21.61 0.50 2.55
N ALA A 67 -20.49 1.15 2.88
CA ALA A 67 -19.32 0.55 3.49
C ALA A 67 -18.98 1.18 4.85
N ASP A 68 -18.30 0.41 5.70
CA ASP A 68 -17.87 0.89 7.00
C ASP A 68 -16.67 1.88 6.90
N GLY A 69 -16.42 2.63 7.98
CA GLY A 69 -15.38 3.66 8.00
C GLY A 69 -13.93 3.13 7.96
N ARG A 70 -13.70 1.85 8.27
CA ARG A 70 -12.43 1.14 8.08
C ARG A 70 -12.26 0.73 6.63
N THR A 71 -13.27 0.09 6.03
CA THR A 71 -13.24 -0.34 4.62
C THR A 71 -13.00 0.83 3.67
N VAL A 72 -13.75 1.94 3.80
CA VAL A 72 -13.53 3.15 2.97
C VAL A 72 -12.10 3.68 3.11
N ARG A 73 -11.52 3.69 4.32
CA ARG A 73 -10.14 4.13 4.55
C ARG A 73 -9.09 3.17 3.96
N LEU A 74 -9.36 1.87 3.93
CA LEU A 74 -8.51 0.88 3.28
C LEU A 74 -8.53 1.06 1.75
N MET A 75 -9.71 1.30 1.15
CA MET A 75 -9.84 1.58 -0.28
C MET A 75 -9.09 2.87 -0.67
N ILE A 76 -9.24 3.96 0.10
CA ILE A 76 -8.45 5.21 -0.09
C ILE A 76 -6.95 4.92 -0.05
N GLN A 77 -6.49 4.08 0.88
CA GLN A 77 -5.07 3.75 0.99
C GLN A 77 -4.57 2.86 -0.16
N GLN A 78 -5.39 1.93 -0.65
CA GLN A 78 -5.10 1.11 -1.82
C GLN A 78 -5.00 1.97 -3.09
N GLU A 79 -5.97 2.87 -3.31
CA GLU A 79 -5.99 3.78 -4.47
C GLU A 79 -4.78 4.72 -4.48
N ARG A 80 -4.38 5.23 -3.30
CA ARG A 80 -3.13 6.00 -3.12
C ARG A 80 -1.88 5.21 -3.50
N LEU A 81 -1.81 3.94 -3.10
CA LEU A 81 -0.68 3.07 -3.44
C LEU A 81 -0.67 2.69 -4.93
N SER A 82 -1.82 2.65 -5.60
CA SER A 82 -1.90 2.57 -7.07
C SER A 82 -1.74 3.93 -7.78
N GLY A 83 -1.31 4.98 -7.08
CA GLY A 83 -0.95 6.27 -7.65
C GLY A 83 -2.07 7.33 -7.74
N MET A 84 -3.31 7.01 -7.32
CA MET A 84 -4.41 7.98 -7.30
C MET A 84 -4.19 9.01 -6.19
N PRO A 85 -4.07 10.33 -6.47
CA PRO A 85 -3.56 11.31 -5.51
C PRO A 85 -4.61 11.79 -4.49
N ILE A 86 -5.43 10.90 -3.91
CA ILE A 86 -6.48 11.24 -2.95
C ILE A 86 -5.90 12.00 -1.76
N CYS A 87 -6.20 13.27 -1.64
CA CYS A 87 -5.81 14.12 -0.54
C CYS A 87 -6.77 13.96 0.65
N ALA A 88 -6.32 14.37 1.84
CA ALA A 88 -7.15 14.35 3.05
C ALA A 88 -6.87 15.59 3.90
N ASP A 89 -7.91 16.35 4.17
CA ASP A 89 -7.94 17.37 5.21
C ASP A 89 -8.52 16.78 6.50
N ASN A 90 -7.97 17.18 7.64
CA ASN A 90 -8.42 16.73 8.96
C ASN A 90 -9.78 17.34 9.35
N LEU A 91 -10.13 18.51 8.78
CA LEU A 91 -11.40 19.21 9.05
C LEU A 91 -12.51 18.79 8.06
N THR A 92 -12.24 18.91 6.76
CA THR A 92 -13.29 18.89 5.73
C THR A 92 -13.57 17.48 5.18
N GLY A 93 -12.52 16.71 4.84
CA GLY A 93 -12.67 15.35 4.30
C GLY A 93 -11.63 14.97 3.25
N TYR A 94 -12.04 14.14 2.29
CA TYR A 94 -11.19 13.62 1.22
C TYR A 94 -11.50 14.32 -0.12
N TYR A 95 -10.50 14.53 -0.96
CA TYR A 95 -10.63 15.21 -2.25
C TYR A 95 -9.55 14.77 -3.23
N LEU A 96 -9.72 15.06 -4.51
CA LEU A 96 -8.63 15.02 -5.49
C LEU A 96 -8.00 16.42 -5.57
N PRO A 97 -6.67 16.58 -5.61
CA PRO A 97 -6.06 17.90 -5.69
C PRO A 97 -6.34 18.53 -7.06
N ALA A 98 -6.89 19.74 -7.07
CA ALA A 98 -7.03 20.55 -8.28
C ALA A 98 -5.68 21.14 -8.73
N THR A 99 -4.76 21.37 -7.78
CA THR A 99 -3.47 22.02 -8.06
C THR A 99 -2.26 21.24 -7.52
N GLN A 100 -1.08 21.55 -8.04
CA GLN A 100 0.17 20.92 -7.58
C GLN A 100 0.55 21.37 -6.15
N GLU A 101 0.09 22.55 -5.72
CA GLU A 101 0.27 23.07 -4.36
C GLU A 101 -0.53 22.22 -3.37
N GLU A 102 -1.80 21.90 -3.67
CA GLU A 102 -2.62 21.02 -2.82
C GLU A 102 -2.01 19.62 -2.69
N ARG A 103 -1.59 19.04 -3.82
CA ARG A 103 -0.91 17.75 -3.86
C ARG A 103 0.38 17.77 -3.03
N THR A 104 1.16 18.83 -3.14
CA THR A 104 2.41 19.01 -2.39
C THR A 104 2.13 19.21 -0.90
N ALA A 105 1.14 20.00 -0.53
CA ALA A 105 0.72 20.21 0.87
C ALA A 105 0.26 18.90 1.52
N CYS A 106 -0.52 18.06 0.80
CA CYS A 106 -0.91 16.73 1.30
C CYS A 106 0.31 15.82 1.51
N VAL A 107 1.26 15.77 0.57
CA VAL A 107 2.49 14.98 0.72
C VAL A 107 3.36 15.48 1.88
N CYS A 108 3.48 16.80 2.06
CA CYS A 108 4.20 17.40 3.19
C CYS A 108 3.51 17.10 4.54
N SER A 109 2.17 17.16 4.61
CA SER A 109 1.38 16.77 5.79
C SER A 109 1.59 15.29 6.15
N MET A 110 1.55 14.40 5.15
CA MET A 110 1.82 12.97 5.36
C MET A 110 3.26 12.71 5.84
N ARG A 111 4.25 13.40 5.27
CA ARG A 111 5.67 13.32 5.70
C ARG A 111 5.87 13.86 7.12
N HIS A 112 5.23 14.97 7.47
CA HIS A 112 5.30 15.53 8.83
C HIS A 112 4.77 14.53 9.87
N ARG A 113 3.58 13.97 9.61
CA ARG A 113 2.92 12.97 10.47
C ARG A 113 3.71 11.66 10.57
N ALA A 114 4.34 11.22 9.49
CA ALA A 114 5.28 10.09 9.56
C ALA A 114 6.49 10.43 10.46
N GLY A 115 7.00 11.65 10.38
CA GLY A 115 8.04 12.16 11.30
C GLY A 115 7.59 12.21 12.76
N GLU A 116 6.33 12.57 13.04
CA GLU A 116 5.75 12.48 14.40
C GLU A 116 5.67 11.04 14.91
N ILE A 117 5.15 10.11 14.10
CA ILE A 117 5.06 8.68 14.44
C ILE A 117 6.45 8.13 14.78
N MET A 118 7.47 8.46 13.97
CA MET A 118 8.86 8.05 14.23
C MET A 118 9.48 8.72 15.47
N ARG A 119 9.06 9.95 15.84
CA ARG A 119 9.46 10.58 17.12
C ARG A 119 8.83 9.86 18.31
N THR A 120 7.54 9.54 18.23
CA THR A 120 6.81 8.82 19.29
C THR A 120 7.34 7.40 19.49
N ALA A 121 7.60 6.66 18.41
CA ALA A 121 8.23 5.33 18.48
C ALA A 121 9.57 5.38 19.23
N ARG A 122 10.45 6.31 18.86
CA ARG A 122 11.74 6.53 19.54
C ARG A 122 11.63 6.98 20.99
N ALA A 123 10.53 7.62 21.38
CA ALA A 123 10.27 7.97 22.78
C ALA A 123 9.89 6.72 23.59
N ILE A 124 9.06 5.84 23.02
CA ILE A 124 8.67 4.55 23.62
C ILE A 124 9.89 3.62 23.73
N GLU A 125 10.71 3.51 22.68
CA GLU A 125 11.98 2.74 22.67
C GLU A 125 12.99 3.19 23.75
N ARG A 126 12.89 4.43 24.22
CA ARG A 126 13.78 5.02 25.23
C ARG A 126 13.20 5.02 26.64
N ALA A 127 11.91 4.72 26.79
CA ALA A 127 11.27 4.61 28.09
C ALA A 127 11.79 3.36 28.80
N LYS A 128 12.50 3.55 29.91
CA LYS A 128 12.76 2.46 30.86
C LYS A 128 11.49 2.24 31.67
N GLY A 129 11.08 0.97 31.79
CA GLY A 129 10.09 0.53 32.78
C GLY A 129 10.70 0.45 34.17
#